data_AF-A0A6C0JHC7-F1
#
_entry.id   AF-A0A6C0JHC7-F1
#
_cell.length_a   1.000
_cell.length_b   1.000
_cell.length_c   1.000
_cell.angle_alpha   90.00
_cell.angle_beta   90.00
_cell.angle_gamma   90.00
#
_symmetry.space_group_name_H-M   'P 1'
#
loop_
_entity.id
_entity.type
_entity.pdbx_description
1 polymer ?
#
loop_
_entity_poly.entity_id
_entity_poly.type
_entity_poly.pdbx_seq_one_letter_code
_entity_poly.pdbx_strand_id
1 'polypeptide(L)'
;MSTTNKKHLAEHDFIGEVDKQFRSLEQTLSTFRSQITALQSQMRAVEKNTKREMKILKKLADKNRNKGNRKPSGFATPSKISSELCEFMGRESGTQVARTEVTQFVIGYIKQHNLGQSKEIKPDEKLQQLLGSTDEDTVTYFNLQKYMNRHFPSKNKKAKNVVVQASK
;
A
#
# COMPACT_ATOMS: atom_id res chain seq x y z
N MET A 1 85.06 51.37 -3.65
CA MET A 1 83.82 51.70 -2.93
C MET A 1 82.54 51.10 -3.57
N SER A 2 82.61 50.02 -4.37
CA SER A 2 81.44 49.49 -5.09
C SER A 2 80.75 48.27 -4.47
N THR A 3 81.30 47.70 -3.38
CA THR A 3 80.80 46.46 -2.77
C THR A 3 79.68 46.68 -1.75
N THR A 4 79.57 47.87 -1.16
CA THR A 4 78.57 48.17 -0.12
C THR A 4 77.15 48.33 -0.69
N ASN A 5 77.02 48.85 -1.92
CA ASN A 5 75.72 49.12 -2.53
C ASN A 5 75.02 47.84 -3.06
N LYS A 6 75.80 46.85 -3.55
CA LYS A 6 75.26 45.56 -4.03
C LYS A 6 74.75 44.64 -2.92
N LYS A 7 75.37 44.67 -1.74
CA LYS A 7 74.91 43.90 -0.57
C LYS A 7 73.57 44.42 -0.02
N HIS A 8 73.44 45.74 0.08
CA HIS A 8 72.21 46.38 0.57
C HIS A 8 71.01 46.14 -0.37
N LEU A 9 71.23 46.02 -1.68
CA LEU A 9 70.18 45.72 -2.65
C LEU A 9 69.69 44.26 -2.54
N ALA A 10 70.62 43.30 -2.38
CA ALA A 10 70.29 41.88 -2.25
C ALA A 10 69.59 41.55 -0.91
N GLU A 11 69.90 42.27 0.16
CA GLU A 11 69.26 42.10 1.47
C GLU A 11 67.82 42.64 1.48
N HIS A 12 67.57 43.75 0.79
CA HIS A 12 66.21 44.30 0.61
C HIS A 12 65.33 43.38 -0.26
N ASP A 13 65.88 42.77 -1.31
CA ASP A 13 65.16 41.81 -2.16
C ASP A 13 64.81 40.52 -1.41
N PHE A 14 65.67 40.05 -0.51
CA PHE A 14 65.40 38.88 0.33
C PHE A 14 64.28 39.14 1.35
N ILE A 15 64.29 40.29 2.02
CA ILE A 15 63.23 40.69 2.96
C ILE A 15 61.89 40.80 2.23
N GLY A 16 61.87 41.40 1.04
CA GLY A 16 60.65 41.50 0.21
C GLY A 16 60.10 40.14 -0.22
N GLU A 17 60.95 39.15 -0.47
CA GLU A 17 60.51 37.79 -0.81
C GLU A 17 59.94 37.03 0.40
N VAL A 18 60.56 37.18 1.57
CA VAL A 18 60.04 36.62 2.84
C VAL A 18 58.67 37.23 3.18
N ASP A 19 58.50 38.54 3.00
CA ASP A 19 57.20 39.22 3.22
C ASP A 19 56.10 38.68 2.28
N LYS A 20 56.42 38.39 1.02
CA LYS A 20 55.46 37.76 0.09
C LYS A 20 55.07 36.37 0.56
N GLN A 21 56.02 35.57 1.04
CA GLN A 21 55.75 34.23 1.57
C GLN A 21 54.84 34.29 2.80
N PHE A 22 55.09 35.21 3.73
CA PHE A 22 54.22 35.43 4.89
C PHE A 22 52.81 35.85 4.47
N ARG A 23 52.66 36.81 3.56
CA ARG A 23 51.34 37.24 3.04
C ARG A 23 50.58 36.09 2.38
N SER A 24 51.27 35.24 1.63
CA SER A 24 50.68 34.04 1.02
C SER A 24 50.19 33.03 2.06
N LEU A 25 50.96 32.82 3.13
CA LEU A 25 50.57 31.97 4.25
C LEU A 25 49.37 32.53 5.01
N GLU A 26 49.33 33.84 5.27
CA GLU A 26 48.18 34.52 5.89
C GLU A 26 46.91 34.38 5.04
N GLN A 27 47.02 34.55 3.73
CA GLN A 27 45.90 34.39 2.81
C GLN A 27 45.40 32.94 2.76
N THR A 28 46.32 31.97 2.77
CA THR A 28 45.98 30.55 2.83
C THR A 28 45.28 30.21 4.15
N LEU A 29 45.77 30.74 5.27
CA LEU A 29 45.18 30.55 6.60
C LEU A 29 43.78 31.19 6.70
N SER A 30 43.59 32.36 6.10
CA SER A 30 42.28 33.00 5.98
C SER A 30 41.30 32.14 5.17
N THR A 31 41.76 31.57 4.06
CA THR A 31 40.97 30.67 3.23
C THR A 31 40.60 29.39 3.97
N PHE A 32 41.53 28.78 4.71
CA PHE A 32 41.22 27.62 5.55
C PHE A 32 40.20 27.95 6.64
N ARG A 33 40.29 29.11 7.29
CA ARG A 33 39.27 29.54 8.26
C ARG A 33 37.88 29.59 7.62
N SER A 34 37.76 30.19 6.44
CA SER A 34 36.50 30.24 5.69
C SER A 34 35.97 28.85 5.34
N GLN A 35 36.85 27.96 4.86
CA GLN A 35 36.50 26.58 4.50
C GLN A 35 36.04 25.77 5.71
N ILE A 36 36.68 25.92 6.88
CA ILE A 36 36.27 25.26 8.12
C ILE A 36 34.85 25.70 8.52
N THR A 37 34.54 27.00 8.45
CA THR A 37 33.19 27.49 8.74
C THR A 37 32.16 26.96 7.74
N ALA A 38 32.51 26.88 6.46
CA ALA A 38 31.64 26.31 5.44
C ALA A 38 31.35 24.82 5.71
N LEU A 39 32.37 24.03 6.05
CA LEU A 39 32.24 22.62 6.40
C LEU A 39 31.36 22.41 7.64
N GLN A 40 31.51 23.25 8.68
CA GLN A 40 30.66 23.21 9.87
C GLN A 40 29.18 23.46 9.52
N SER A 41 28.90 24.40 8.61
CA SER A 41 27.54 24.68 8.13
C SER A 41 26.96 23.49 7.34
N GLN A 42 27.76 22.92 6.42
CA GLN A 42 27.35 21.76 5.63
C GLN A 42 27.07 20.54 6.51
N MET A 43 27.91 20.28 7.53
CA MET A 43 27.70 19.19 8.48
C MET A 43 26.36 19.31 9.21
N ARG A 44 26.03 20.51 9.70
CA ARG A 44 24.72 20.77 10.34
C ARG A 44 23.55 20.56 9.39
N ALA A 45 23.70 20.96 8.12
CA ALA A 45 22.66 20.77 7.10
C ALA A 45 22.43 19.27 6.82
N VAL A 46 23.50 18.49 6.66
CA VAL A 46 23.43 17.04 6.43
C VAL A 46 22.80 16.34 7.62
N GLU A 47 23.19 16.69 8.85
CA GLU A 47 22.58 16.12 10.07
C GLU A 47 21.06 16.36 10.10
N LYS A 48 20.63 17.59 9.80
CA LYS A 48 19.22 17.96 9.77
C LYS A 48 18.45 17.19 8.69
N ASN A 49 19.01 17.08 7.50
CA ASN A 49 18.39 16.35 6.39
C ASN A 49 18.27 14.86 6.70
N THR A 50 19.33 14.25 7.21
CA THR A 50 19.33 12.84 7.62
C THR A 50 18.30 12.55 8.71
N LYS A 51 18.18 13.43 9.72
CA LYS A 51 17.14 13.32 10.76
C LYS A 51 15.72 13.39 10.19
N ARG A 52 15.48 14.21 9.16
CA ARG A 52 14.18 14.28 8.48
C ARG A 52 13.88 13.01 7.69
N GLU A 53 14.83 12.56 6.87
CA GLU A 53 14.72 11.32 6.09
C GLU A 53 14.45 10.12 6.98
N MET A 54 15.22 9.96 8.07
CA MET A 54 14.98 8.91 9.06
C MET A 54 13.56 8.94 9.67
N LYS A 55 13.00 10.14 9.93
CA LYS A 55 11.62 10.25 10.43
C LYS A 55 10.60 9.86 9.36
N ILE A 56 10.82 10.22 8.10
CA ILE A 56 9.94 9.85 6.98
C ILE A 56 9.97 8.33 6.79
N LEU A 57 11.16 7.73 6.71
CA LEU A 57 11.34 6.29 6.55
C LEU A 57 10.71 5.50 7.70
N LYS A 58 10.88 5.93 8.96
CA LYS A 58 10.20 5.31 10.11
C LYS A 58 8.68 5.35 9.95
N LYS A 59 8.10 6.50 9.60
CA LYS A 59 6.65 6.62 9.38
C LYS A 59 6.14 5.71 8.24
N LEU A 60 6.92 5.56 7.17
CA LEU A 60 6.58 4.66 6.06
C LEU A 60 6.65 3.19 6.48
N ALA A 61 7.69 2.81 7.23
CA ALA A 61 7.84 1.47 7.79
C ALA A 61 6.66 1.12 8.72
N ASP A 62 6.27 2.03 9.63
CA ASP A 62 5.15 1.83 10.54
C ASP A 62 3.81 1.65 9.80
N LYS A 63 3.58 2.43 8.73
CA LYS A 63 2.39 2.27 7.88
C LYS A 63 2.33 0.92 7.20
N ASN A 64 3.47 0.40 6.73
CA ASN A 64 3.54 -0.89 6.04
C ASN A 64 3.43 -2.08 6.98
N ARG A 65 3.94 -1.99 8.21
CA ARG A 65 3.82 -3.05 9.24
C ARG A 65 2.36 -3.46 9.50
N ASN A 66 1.43 -2.51 9.42
CA ASN A 66 0.00 -2.77 9.63
C ASN A 66 -0.75 -3.25 8.39
N LYS A 67 -0.12 -3.30 7.22
CA LYS A 67 -0.78 -3.70 5.96
C LYS A 67 -0.76 -5.22 5.74
N GLY A 68 0.30 -5.91 6.17
CA GLY A 68 0.49 -7.35 5.92
C GLY A 68 -0.14 -8.29 6.96
N ASN A 69 -0.35 -7.85 8.20
CA ASN A 69 -0.80 -8.73 9.29
C ASN A 69 -2.30 -8.61 9.61
N ARG A 70 -3.09 -8.06 8.68
CA ARG A 70 -4.55 -8.04 8.83
C ARG A 70 -5.07 -9.45 8.58
N LYS A 71 -5.54 -10.12 9.62
CA LYS A 71 -6.36 -11.33 9.47
C LYS A 71 -7.45 -11.03 8.43
N PRO A 72 -7.71 -11.92 7.47
CA PRO A 72 -8.78 -11.72 6.51
C PRO A 72 -10.06 -11.39 7.31
N SER A 73 -10.66 -10.25 6.99
CA SER A 73 -11.96 -9.86 7.57
C SER A 73 -12.93 -11.02 7.41
N GLY A 74 -13.89 -11.22 8.33
CA GLY A 74 -14.82 -12.36 8.29
C GLY A 74 -15.59 -12.54 6.96
N PHE A 75 -15.62 -11.51 6.12
CA PHE A 75 -16.18 -11.55 4.76
C PHE A 75 -15.25 -12.19 3.71
N ALA A 76 -13.93 -12.16 3.92
CA ALA A 76 -12.89 -12.74 3.07
C ALA A 76 -12.50 -14.17 3.50
N THR A 77 -13.13 -14.72 4.55
CA THR A 77 -12.89 -16.10 4.99
C THR A 77 -13.59 -17.08 4.05
N PRO A 78 -12.87 -18.03 3.41
CA PRO A 78 -13.48 -19.08 2.62
C PRO A 78 -14.48 -19.90 3.46
N SER A 79 -15.68 -20.11 2.93
CA SER A 79 -16.72 -20.92 3.56
C SER A 79 -17.28 -21.89 2.54
N LYS A 80 -17.73 -23.07 3.00
CA LYS A 80 -18.49 -23.98 2.14
C LYS A 80 -19.76 -23.27 1.68
N ILE A 81 -20.13 -23.48 0.43
CA ILE A 81 -21.36 -22.96 -0.19
C ILE A 81 -22.26 -24.13 -0.61
N SER A 82 -23.56 -23.87 -0.81
CA SER A 82 -24.51 -24.88 -1.32
C SER A 82 -24.12 -25.38 -2.72
N SER A 83 -24.58 -26.59 -3.09
CA SER A 83 -24.40 -27.18 -4.43
C SER A 83 -24.94 -26.29 -5.55
N GLU A 84 -26.14 -25.73 -5.40
CA GLU A 84 -26.75 -24.82 -6.39
C GLU A 84 -25.87 -23.61 -6.71
N LEU A 85 -25.26 -23.02 -5.67
CA LEU A 85 -24.35 -21.89 -5.84
C LEU A 85 -23.00 -22.32 -6.44
N CYS A 86 -22.53 -23.54 -6.18
CA CYS A 86 -21.35 -24.09 -6.85
C CYS A 86 -21.61 -24.25 -8.35
N GLU A 87 -22.75 -24.82 -8.71
CA GLU A 87 -23.17 -25.04 -10.10
C GLU A 87 -23.32 -23.71 -10.84
N PHE A 88 -23.95 -22.72 -10.23
CA PHE A 88 -24.06 -21.37 -10.79
C PHE A 88 -22.68 -20.71 -11.04
N MET A 89 -21.70 -20.96 -10.17
CA MET A 89 -20.33 -20.47 -10.32
C MET A 89 -19.44 -21.35 -11.23
N GLY A 90 -19.95 -22.50 -11.71
CA GLY A 90 -19.15 -23.47 -12.47
C GLY A 90 -18.03 -24.14 -11.66
N ARG A 91 -18.24 -24.34 -10.35
CA ARG A 91 -17.27 -24.95 -9.43
C ARG A 91 -17.75 -26.31 -8.93
N GLU A 92 -16.82 -27.14 -8.47
CA GLU A 92 -17.14 -28.44 -7.88
C GLU A 92 -17.91 -28.30 -6.56
N SER A 93 -18.83 -29.23 -6.33
CA SER A 93 -19.60 -29.31 -5.08
C SER A 93 -18.69 -29.43 -3.86
N GLY A 94 -18.86 -28.55 -2.89
CA GLY A 94 -18.06 -28.54 -1.66
C GLY A 94 -16.84 -27.62 -1.68
N THR A 95 -16.63 -26.88 -2.77
CA THR A 95 -15.61 -25.82 -2.84
C THR A 95 -15.84 -24.77 -1.75
N GLN A 96 -14.75 -24.30 -1.14
CA GLN A 96 -14.79 -23.20 -0.18
C GLN A 96 -14.51 -21.89 -0.91
N VAL A 97 -15.46 -20.96 -0.83
CA VAL A 97 -15.40 -19.67 -1.52
C VAL A 97 -15.67 -18.56 -0.51
N ALA A 98 -14.93 -17.45 -0.61
CA ALA A 98 -15.17 -16.30 0.25
C ALA A 98 -16.47 -15.60 -0.14
N ARG A 99 -17.20 -15.07 0.85
CA ARG A 99 -18.47 -14.37 0.61
C ARG A 99 -18.30 -13.18 -0.34
N THR A 100 -17.18 -12.48 -0.27
CA THR A 100 -16.84 -11.39 -1.19
C THR A 100 -16.75 -11.85 -2.65
N GLU A 101 -16.14 -13.02 -2.90
CA GLU A 101 -15.98 -13.56 -4.25
C GLU A 101 -17.33 -13.98 -4.84
N VAL A 102 -18.18 -14.62 -4.02
CA VAL A 102 -19.54 -14.97 -4.42
C VAL A 102 -20.34 -13.73 -4.80
N THR A 103 -20.36 -12.69 -3.95
CA THR A 103 -21.10 -11.46 -4.25
C THR A 103 -20.57 -10.76 -5.50
N GLN A 104 -19.25 -10.72 -5.69
CA GLN A 104 -18.65 -10.15 -6.90
C GLN A 104 -19.02 -10.94 -8.16
N PHE A 105 -19.04 -12.27 -8.08
CA PHE A 105 -19.45 -13.12 -9.20
C PHE A 105 -20.90 -12.85 -9.59
N VAL A 106 -21.82 -12.81 -8.62
CA VAL A 106 -23.25 -12.55 -8.88
C VAL A 106 -23.46 -11.14 -9.46
N ILE A 107 -22.79 -10.12 -8.92
CA ILE A 107 -22.87 -8.76 -9.48
C ILE A 107 -22.28 -8.72 -10.90
N GLY A 108 -21.19 -9.46 -11.14
CA GLY A 108 -20.59 -9.62 -12.47
C GLY A 108 -21.58 -10.24 -13.46
N TYR A 109 -22.25 -11.31 -13.05
CA TYR A 109 -23.29 -11.97 -13.83
C TYR A 109 -24.44 -11.02 -14.17
N ILE A 110 -24.99 -10.30 -13.17
CA ILE A 110 -26.07 -9.32 -13.37
C ILE A 110 -25.68 -8.27 -14.42
N LYS A 111 -24.42 -7.80 -14.39
CA LYS A 111 -23.91 -6.82 -15.36
C LYS A 111 -23.72 -7.43 -16.75
N GLN A 112 -23.16 -8.63 -16.84
CA GLN A 112 -22.94 -9.32 -18.11
C GLN A 112 -24.25 -9.62 -18.83
N HIS A 113 -25.30 -9.98 -18.09
CA HIS A 113 -26.61 -10.30 -18.62
C HIS A 113 -27.57 -9.08 -18.67
N ASN A 114 -27.08 -7.87 -18.37
CA ASN A 114 -27.85 -6.63 -18.36
C ASN A 114 -29.15 -6.70 -17.53
N LEU A 115 -29.12 -7.43 -16.41
CA LEU A 115 -30.28 -7.68 -15.55
C LEU A 115 -30.58 -6.53 -14.58
N GLY A 116 -29.69 -5.54 -14.48
CA GLY A 116 -29.86 -4.38 -13.59
C GLY A 116 -30.50 -3.17 -14.28
N GLN A 117 -31.65 -2.73 -13.78
CA GLN A 117 -32.30 -1.46 -14.15
C GLN A 117 -32.14 -0.44 -13.02
N SER A 118 -31.11 0.40 -13.11
CA SER A 118 -30.76 1.52 -12.20
C SER A 118 -30.61 1.14 -10.70
N LYS A 119 -31.67 0.69 -10.04
CA LYS A 119 -31.71 0.27 -8.62
C LYS A 119 -32.26 -1.13 -8.42
N GLU A 120 -33.02 -1.64 -9.38
CA GLU A 120 -33.69 -2.95 -9.32
C GLU A 120 -32.99 -3.94 -10.23
N ILE A 121 -32.98 -5.21 -9.83
CA ILE A 121 -32.44 -6.33 -10.58
C ILE A 121 -33.64 -7.15 -11.02
N LYS A 122 -33.79 -7.37 -12.32
CA LYS A 122 -34.76 -8.31 -12.90
C LYS A 122 -34.04 -9.65 -13.09
N PRO A 123 -34.17 -10.61 -12.16
CA PRO A 123 -33.45 -11.87 -12.26
C PRO A 123 -33.92 -12.63 -13.50
N ASP A 124 -32.99 -13.27 -14.21
CA ASP A 124 -33.33 -14.29 -15.19
C ASP A 124 -33.70 -15.60 -14.47
N GLU A 125 -34.20 -16.60 -15.19
CA GLU A 125 -34.61 -17.88 -14.61
C GLU A 125 -33.51 -18.51 -13.74
N LYS A 126 -32.23 -18.39 -14.16
CA LYS A 126 -31.07 -18.91 -13.42
C LYS A 126 -30.81 -18.16 -12.12
N LEU A 127 -30.79 -16.83 -12.17
CA LEU A 127 -30.60 -16.02 -10.97
C LEU A 127 -31.81 -16.11 -10.04
N GLN A 128 -33.02 -16.24 -10.59
CA GLN A 128 -34.26 -16.42 -9.84
C GLN A 128 -34.27 -17.76 -9.09
N GLN A 129 -33.87 -18.84 -9.75
CA GLN A 129 -33.72 -20.16 -9.13
C GLN A 129 -32.68 -20.14 -8.01
N LEU A 130 -31.54 -19.46 -8.25
CA LEU A 130 -30.52 -19.30 -7.21
C LEU A 130 -31.05 -18.48 -6.03
N LEU A 131 -31.56 -17.28 -6.26
CA LEU A 131 -32.03 -16.40 -5.18
C LEU A 131 -33.32 -16.90 -4.52
N GLY A 132 -34.04 -17.82 -5.15
CA GLY A 132 -35.38 -18.27 -4.79
C GLY A 132 -36.30 -17.09 -4.50
N SER A 133 -36.30 -16.10 -5.41
CA SER A 133 -37.17 -14.92 -5.43
C SER A 133 -38.31 -15.16 -6.41
N THR A 134 -39.50 -14.64 -6.11
CA THR A 134 -40.65 -14.67 -7.02
C THR A 134 -40.68 -13.41 -7.90
N ASP A 135 -41.48 -13.38 -8.96
CA ASP A 135 -41.61 -12.20 -9.83
C ASP A 135 -42.17 -10.96 -9.09
N GLU A 136 -42.84 -11.18 -7.96
CA GLU A 136 -43.33 -10.12 -7.07
C GLU A 136 -42.24 -9.58 -6.12
N ASP A 137 -41.13 -10.30 -5.95
CA ASP A 137 -40.04 -9.89 -5.08
C ASP A 137 -39.13 -8.87 -5.78
N THR A 138 -39.09 -7.64 -5.26
CA THR A 138 -38.15 -6.62 -5.75
C THR A 138 -36.72 -6.92 -5.30
N VAL A 139 -35.90 -7.55 -6.14
CA VAL A 139 -34.48 -7.77 -5.89
C VAL A 139 -33.69 -6.50 -6.21
N THR A 140 -32.82 -6.07 -5.30
CA THR A 140 -31.94 -4.90 -5.43
C THR A 140 -30.53 -5.26 -4.96
N TYR A 141 -29.53 -4.47 -5.33
CA TYR A 141 -28.17 -4.68 -4.83
C TYR A 141 -28.08 -4.62 -3.30
N PHE A 142 -28.99 -3.89 -2.65
CA PHE A 142 -29.04 -3.75 -1.19
C PHE A 142 -29.55 -5.03 -0.51
N ASN A 143 -30.60 -5.65 -1.04
CA ASN A 143 -31.19 -6.84 -0.45
C ASN A 143 -30.61 -8.15 -1.00
N LEU A 144 -29.81 -8.15 -2.07
CA LEU A 144 -29.17 -9.33 -2.66
C LEU A 144 -28.49 -10.22 -1.60
N GLN A 145 -27.80 -9.59 -0.65
CA GLN A 145 -27.09 -10.29 0.42
C GLN A 145 -28.04 -11.10 1.33
N LYS A 146 -29.29 -10.65 1.52
CA LYS A 146 -30.34 -11.34 2.28
C LYS A 146 -30.72 -12.65 1.59
N TYR A 147 -30.90 -12.63 0.27
CA TYR A 147 -31.24 -13.82 -0.51
C TYR A 147 -30.06 -14.81 -0.51
N MET A 148 -28.84 -14.31 -0.69
CA MET A 148 -27.62 -15.13 -0.73
C MET A 148 -27.31 -15.86 0.59
N ASN A 149 -27.75 -15.35 1.75
CA ASN A 149 -27.53 -15.99 3.06
C ASN A 149 -27.98 -17.45 3.11
N ARG A 150 -28.97 -17.87 2.30
CA ARG A 150 -29.48 -19.25 2.28
C ARG A 150 -28.42 -20.25 1.77
N HIS A 151 -27.52 -19.80 0.91
CA HIS A 151 -26.46 -20.62 0.31
C HIS A 151 -25.20 -20.70 1.16
N PHE A 152 -25.14 -19.96 2.26
CA PHE A 152 -24.04 -20.03 3.22
C PHE A 152 -24.51 -20.82 4.45
N PRO A 153 -24.05 -22.08 4.64
CA PRO A 153 -24.29 -22.83 5.85
C PRO A 153 -23.74 -22.05 7.06
N SER A 154 -24.65 -21.40 7.79
CA SER A 154 -24.31 -20.79 9.07
C SER A 154 -23.87 -21.89 10.02
N LYS A 155 -22.73 -21.69 10.69
CA LYS A 155 -22.18 -22.62 11.70
C LYS A 155 -23.17 -22.94 12.86
N ASN A 156 -24.34 -22.31 12.90
CA ASN A 156 -25.36 -22.44 13.93
C ASN A 156 -26.67 -23.16 13.53
N LYS A 157 -26.81 -23.75 12.34
CA LYS A 157 -28.04 -24.49 11.99
C LYS A 157 -27.79 -26.00 11.92
N LYS A 158 -28.25 -26.70 12.97
CA LYS A 158 -28.35 -28.16 13.03
C LYS A 158 -29.05 -28.70 11.77
N ALA A 159 -28.48 -29.76 11.22
CA ALA A 159 -29.04 -30.55 10.13
C ALA A 159 -30.49 -30.96 10.44
N LYS A 160 -31.43 -30.53 9.60
CA LYS A 160 -32.73 -31.19 9.50
C LYS A 160 -32.57 -32.31 8.47
N ASN A 161 -32.42 -33.54 8.96
CA ASN A 161 -32.55 -34.73 8.14
C ASN A 161 -33.96 -34.76 7.54
N VAL A 162 -34.03 -34.76 6.21
CA VAL A 162 -35.22 -35.15 5.46
C VAL A 162 -35.25 -36.68 5.49
N VAL A 163 -36.10 -37.26 6.34
CA VAL A 163 -36.48 -38.67 6.20
C VAL A 163 -37.56 -38.70 5.12
N VAL A 164 -37.17 -39.10 3.91
CA VAL A 164 -38.12 -39.46 2.85
C VAL A 164 -38.70 -40.84 3.18
N GLN A 165 -40.03 -40.90 3.15
CA GLN A 165 -40.85 -42.11 3.25
C GLN A 165 -40.34 -43.22 2.31
N ALA A 166 -40.27 -44.44 2.83
CA ALA A 166 -40.39 -45.64 2.02
C ALA A 166 -41.67 -46.37 2.48
N SER A 167 -42.74 -46.18 1.72
CA SER A 167 -43.93 -47.04 1.76
C SER A 167 -43.64 -48.30 0.96
N LYS A 168 -43.79 -49.47 1.59
CA LYS A 168 -44.42 -50.64 1.02
C LYS A 168 -44.82 -51.60 2.14
#